data_AF-A0A0R3VTL7-F1
#
_entry.id   AF-A0A0R3VTL7-F1
#
_cell.length_a   1.000
_cell.length_b   1.000
_cell.length_c   1.000
_cell.angle_alpha   90.00
_cell.angle_beta   90.00
_cell.angle_gamma   90.00
#
_symmetry.space_group_name_H-M   'P 1'
#
loop_
_entity.id
_entity.type
_entity.pdbx_description
1 polymer ?
#
loop_
_entity_poly.entity_id
_entity_poly.type
_entity_poly.pdbx_seq_one_letter_code
_entity_poly.pdbx_strand_id
1 'polypeptide(L)'
;MTYTTHRDTQATLHILDEADMDVAECTDIDLYKRFGLEEEYEVDQMTTWQRIKPKIWAVFEMPRSSVTAKCVALISIICVILSIVAYCFKTAPSLTTPSLQLTTGPFFNISLNTTALSYSSLATASQSFILVSSDPLAVTPHPAFLYIEFVCNIWFLFEFIIRLTVTDSLIGFLRSPLNLIEIAAVISFYVEVFVTLGLENQHSSPPPLIAKCAVELLSIVRVMRLFKLTRYISGLKILILTFKASAKELSLLVFFLMVFIVLFAALVFYAERLSLSPANDFTSIPIGLWWAIVTMTTVGYGDMAPKSYAGKDVCTVTLLTPLACERET
;
A
#
# COMPACT_ATOMS: atom_id res chain seq x y z
N MET A 1 -19.23 -36.28 -15.56
CA MET A 1 -17.87 -35.85 -15.14
C MET A 1 -16.97 -35.97 -16.33
N THR A 2 -16.70 -34.84 -16.94
CA THR A 2 -16.42 -34.70 -18.37
C THR A 2 -14.95 -34.35 -18.53
N TYR A 3 -14.31 -34.76 -19.62
CA TYR A 3 -12.89 -34.54 -19.94
C TYR A 3 -12.31 -33.15 -19.57
N THR A 4 -13.14 -32.11 -19.60
CA THR A 4 -12.82 -30.75 -19.15
C THR A 4 -12.43 -30.67 -17.68
N THR A 5 -13.14 -31.36 -16.79
CA THR A 5 -12.84 -31.42 -15.35
C THR A 5 -11.46 -32.03 -15.12
N HIS A 6 -11.10 -33.09 -15.83
CA HIS A 6 -9.77 -33.69 -15.74
C HIS A 6 -8.66 -32.75 -16.22
N ARG A 7 -8.88 -32.04 -17.33
CA ARG A 7 -7.93 -31.07 -17.88
C ARG A 7 -7.69 -29.90 -16.93
N ASP A 8 -8.74 -29.33 -16.37
CA ASP A 8 -8.65 -28.18 -15.45
C ASP A 8 -8.04 -28.60 -14.11
N THR A 9 -8.33 -29.82 -13.65
CA THR A 9 -7.67 -30.42 -12.47
C THR A 9 -6.18 -30.61 -12.74
N GLN A 10 -5.79 -31.12 -13.90
CA GLN A 10 -4.39 -31.32 -14.27
C GLN A 10 -3.62 -30.00 -14.39
N ALA A 11 -4.26 -28.95 -14.94
CA ALA A 11 -3.67 -27.61 -14.98
C ALA A 11 -3.50 -27.01 -13.57
N THR A 12 -4.46 -27.23 -12.67
CA THR A 12 -4.39 -26.78 -11.28
C THR A 12 -3.31 -27.54 -10.50
N LEU A 13 -3.21 -28.86 -10.70
CA LEU A 13 -2.16 -29.68 -10.11
C LEU A 13 -0.78 -29.23 -10.58
N HIS A 14 -0.59 -28.95 -11.87
CA HIS A 14 0.69 -28.44 -12.37
C HIS A 14 1.08 -27.10 -11.72
N ILE A 15 0.11 -26.21 -11.48
CA ILE A 15 0.35 -24.93 -10.81
C ILE A 15 0.73 -25.14 -9.33
N LEU A 16 0.10 -26.10 -8.65
CA LEU A 16 0.42 -26.46 -7.27
C LEU A 16 1.77 -27.15 -7.16
N ASP A 17 2.08 -28.06 -8.08
CA ASP A 17 3.37 -28.76 -8.15
C ASP A 17 4.50 -27.75 -8.43
N GLU A 18 4.26 -26.74 -9.26
CA GLU A 18 5.22 -25.65 -9.49
C GLU A 18 5.37 -24.72 -8.26
N ALA A 19 4.29 -24.53 -7.48
CA ALA A 19 4.34 -23.80 -6.21
C ALA A 19 5.03 -24.62 -5.09
N ASP A 20 4.95 -25.96 -5.13
CA ASP A 20 5.64 -26.88 -4.23
C ASP A 20 7.11 -27.09 -4.66
N MET A 21 7.44 -26.98 -5.94
CA MET A 21 8.82 -26.90 -6.42
C MET A 21 9.55 -25.66 -5.90
N ASP A 22 8.84 -24.54 -5.74
CA ASP A 22 9.33 -23.35 -5.02
C ASP A 22 9.66 -23.64 -3.53
N VAL A 23 9.19 -24.78 -2.99
CA VAL A 23 9.40 -25.24 -1.60
C VAL A 23 10.51 -26.29 -1.50
N ALA A 24 10.77 -27.07 -2.55
CA ALA A 24 11.85 -28.06 -2.59
C ALA A 24 13.24 -27.39 -2.62
N GLU A 25 14.25 -28.03 -2.02
CA GLU A 25 15.65 -27.57 -2.08
C GLU A 25 16.12 -27.52 -3.54
N CYS A 26 16.35 -26.31 -4.07
CA CYS A 26 16.90 -26.10 -5.41
C CYS A 26 18.34 -26.62 -5.43
N THR A 27 18.60 -27.65 -6.24
CA THR A 27 19.96 -28.19 -6.39
C THR A 27 20.85 -27.19 -7.15
N ASP A 28 22.16 -27.22 -6.91
CA ASP A 28 23.09 -26.34 -7.63
C ASP A 28 22.94 -26.50 -9.16
N ILE A 29 22.72 -27.72 -9.64
CA ILE A 29 22.53 -28.02 -11.07
C ILE A 29 21.28 -27.31 -11.62
N ASP A 30 20.15 -27.37 -10.92
CA ASP A 30 18.91 -26.67 -11.34
C ASP A 30 19.11 -25.15 -11.37
N LEU A 31 19.92 -24.62 -10.45
CA LEU A 31 20.25 -23.21 -10.39
C LEU A 31 21.07 -22.76 -11.62
N TYR A 32 22.10 -23.52 -12.02
CA TYR A 32 22.93 -23.21 -13.19
C TYR A 32 22.19 -23.44 -14.51
N LYS A 33 21.32 -24.45 -14.58
CA LYS A 33 20.42 -24.72 -15.70
C LYS A 33 19.55 -23.53 -16.09
N ARG A 34 19.06 -22.78 -15.09
CA ARG A 34 18.25 -21.57 -15.36
C ARG A 34 18.99 -20.49 -16.15
N PHE A 35 20.31 -20.43 -16.03
CA PHE A 35 21.16 -19.49 -16.77
C PHE A 35 21.75 -20.09 -18.06
N GLY A 36 21.39 -21.34 -18.40
CA GLY A 36 21.98 -22.07 -19.51
C GLY A 36 23.46 -22.37 -19.32
N LEU A 37 23.90 -22.56 -18.07
CA LEU A 37 25.31 -22.80 -17.68
C LEU A 37 25.52 -24.22 -17.13
N GLU A 38 24.62 -25.15 -17.44
CA GLU A 38 24.66 -26.53 -16.94
C GLU A 38 25.88 -27.30 -17.45
N GLU A 39 26.19 -27.19 -18.75
CA GLU A 39 27.34 -27.86 -19.36
C GLU A 39 28.67 -27.30 -18.85
N GLU A 40 28.79 -25.97 -18.74
CA GLU A 40 30.00 -25.33 -18.20
C GLU A 40 30.21 -25.64 -16.72
N TYR A 41 29.13 -25.85 -15.96
CA TYR A 41 29.18 -26.27 -14.57
C TYR A 41 29.70 -27.71 -14.43
N GLU A 42 29.18 -28.64 -15.23
CA GLU A 42 29.61 -30.04 -15.23
C GLU A 42 31.07 -30.22 -15.66
N VAL A 43 31.54 -29.39 -16.61
CA VAL A 43 32.91 -29.42 -17.14
C VAL A 43 33.90 -28.58 -16.30
N ASP A 44 33.44 -27.93 -15.22
CA ASP A 44 34.19 -27.01 -14.35
C ASP A 44 34.92 -25.86 -15.10
N GLN A 45 34.41 -25.48 -16.27
CA GLN A 45 34.98 -24.43 -17.13
C GLN A 45 34.15 -23.13 -17.05
N MET A 46 34.09 -22.55 -15.86
CA MET A 46 33.33 -21.29 -15.64
C MET A 46 34.24 -20.12 -15.32
N THR A 47 33.90 -18.94 -15.84
CA THR A 47 34.46 -17.68 -15.35
C THR A 47 33.99 -17.39 -13.92
N THR A 48 34.75 -16.59 -13.18
CA THR A 48 34.41 -16.20 -11.80
C THR A 48 33.03 -15.55 -11.70
N TRP A 49 32.64 -14.74 -12.69
CA TRP A 49 31.32 -14.12 -12.74
C TRP A 49 30.20 -15.13 -13.01
N GLN A 50 30.38 -16.05 -13.96
CA GLN A 50 29.42 -17.13 -14.24
C GLN A 50 29.19 -18.01 -13.01
N ARG A 51 30.21 -18.20 -12.17
CA ARG A 51 30.07 -18.96 -10.92
C ARG A 51 29.31 -18.19 -9.84
N ILE A 52 29.54 -16.88 -9.71
CA ILE A 52 28.99 -16.04 -8.64
C ILE A 52 27.57 -15.56 -8.95
N LYS A 53 27.27 -15.22 -10.21
CA LYS A 53 25.99 -14.63 -10.63
C LYS A 53 24.76 -15.47 -10.21
N PRO A 54 24.69 -16.79 -10.51
CA PRO A 54 23.55 -17.61 -10.10
C PRO A 54 23.41 -17.72 -8.58
N LYS A 55 24.53 -17.75 -7.86
CA LYS A 55 24.54 -17.78 -6.39
C LYS A 55 23.98 -16.50 -5.77
N ILE A 56 24.38 -15.33 -6.30
CA ILE A 56 23.79 -14.06 -5.86
C ILE A 56 22.30 -14.03 -6.21
N TRP A 57 21.92 -14.51 -7.39
CA TRP A 57 20.51 -14.59 -7.79
C TRP A 57 19.68 -15.40 -6.80
N ALA A 58 20.16 -16.60 -6.45
CA ALA A 58 19.49 -17.48 -5.49
C ALA A 58 19.31 -16.83 -4.11
N VAL A 59 20.26 -16.00 -3.66
CA VAL A 59 20.16 -15.30 -2.37
C VAL A 59 19.01 -14.27 -2.35
N PHE A 60 18.78 -13.55 -3.46
CA PHE A 60 17.80 -12.46 -3.51
C PHE A 60 16.43 -12.86 -4.08
N GLU A 61 16.37 -13.94 -4.86
CA GLU A 61 15.14 -14.42 -5.49
C GLU A 61 14.52 -15.61 -4.75
N MET A 62 15.34 -16.44 -4.09
CA MET A 62 14.91 -17.64 -3.37
C MET A 62 15.19 -17.47 -1.86
N PRO A 63 14.22 -16.97 -1.06
CA PRO A 63 14.40 -16.71 0.38
C PRO A 63 14.87 -17.91 1.19
N ARG A 64 14.60 -19.13 0.70
CA ARG A 64 14.88 -20.39 1.39
C ARG A 64 16.18 -21.08 0.92
N SER A 65 16.88 -20.55 -0.08
CA SER A 65 18.04 -21.21 -0.70
C SER A 65 19.21 -21.43 0.25
N SER A 66 19.50 -20.47 1.13
CA SER A 66 20.64 -20.52 2.05
C SER A 66 20.34 -19.79 3.35
N VAL A 67 21.17 -20.01 4.39
CA VAL A 67 21.09 -19.25 5.64
C VAL A 67 21.24 -17.74 5.37
N THR A 68 22.13 -17.37 4.44
CA THR A 68 22.30 -15.98 4.00
C THR A 68 21.03 -15.43 3.34
N ALA A 69 20.39 -16.21 2.46
CA ALA A 69 19.12 -15.83 1.84
C ALA A 69 18.02 -15.61 2.89
N LYS A 70 17.94 -16.47 3.91
CA LYS A 70 17.00 -16.32 5.03
C LYS A 70 17.24 -15.02 5.80
N CYS A 71 18.50 -14.69 6.09
CA CYS A 71 18.86 -13.44 6.76
C CYS A 71 18.51 -12.21 5.91
N VAL A 72 18.84 -12.21 4.61
CA VAL A 72 18.51 -11.10 3.69
C VAL A 72 16.99 -10.93 3.60
N ALA A 73 16.24 -12.02 3.40
CA ALA A 73 14.79 -12.00 3.36
C ALA A 73 14.17 -11.45 4.67
N LEU A 74 14.70 -11.85 5.83
CA LEU A 74 14.25 -11.37 7.13
C LEU A 74 14.47 -9.85 7.27
N ILE A 75 15.66 -9.36 6.89
CA ILE A 75 15.97 -7.92 6.92
C ILE A 75 15.00 -7.16 6.01
N SER A 76 14.75 -7.66 4.80
CA SER A 76 13.85 -7.01 3.85
C SER A 76 12.41 -6.97 4.33
N ILE A 77 11.91 -8.04 4.97
CA ILE A 77 10.58 -8.06 5.60
C ILE A 77 10.52 -7.02 6.73
N ILE A 78 11.54 -6.96 7.59
CA ILE A 78 11.61 -5.97 8.69
C ILE A 78 11.62 -4.55 8.13
N CYS A 79 12.41 -4.25 7.10
CA CYS A 79 12.42 -2.94 6.44
C CYS A 79 11.05 -2.58 5.84
N VAL A 80 10.34 -3.54 5.23
CA VAL A 80 8.97 -3.30 4.73
C VAL A 80 8.03 -2.94 5.88
N ILE A 81 8.01 -3.73 6.95
CA ILE A 81 7.14 -3.46 8.10
C ILE A 81 7.47 -2.11 8.74
N LEU A 82 8.75 -1.87 9.04
CA LEU A 82 9.22 -0.66 9.70
C LEU A 82 8.89 0.59 8.88
N SER A 83 9.08 0.53 7.56
CA SER A 83 8.75 1.65 6.68
C SER A 83 7.24 1.92 6.58
N ILE A 84 6.40 0.88 6.58
CA ILE A 84 4.93 1.04 6.59
C ILE A 84 4.44 1.60 7.92
N VAL A 85 4.98 1.11 9.03
CA VAL A 85 4.68 1.65 10.36
C VAL A 85 5.10 3.11 10.46
N ALA A 86 6.29 3.48 9.96
CA ALA A 86 6.72 4.88 9.90
C ALA A 86 5.79 5.74 9.03
N TYR A 87 5.30 5.21 7.90
CA TYR A 87 4.31 5.89 7.06
C TYR A 87 2.98 6.11 7.80
N CYS A 88 2.46 5.10 8.50
CA CYS A 88 1.24 5.21 9.31
C CYS A 88 1.39 6.24 10.45
N PHE A 89 2.56 6.32 11.08
CA PHE A 89 2.80 7.33 12.11
C PHE A 89 2.99 8.73 11.53
N LYS A 90 3.55 8.87 10.32
CA LYS A 90 3.68 10.14 9.61
C LYS A 90 2.30 10.76 9.28
N THR A 91 1.28 9.94 9.06
CA THR A 91 -0.10 10.42 8.80
C THR A 91 -0.93 10.62 10.06
N ALA A 92 -0.44 10.21 11.24
CA ALA A 92 -1.19 10.33 12.48
C ALA A 92 -1.15 11.78 13.02
N PRO A 93 -2.30 12.47 13.18
CA PRO A 93 -2.33 13.85 13.64
C PRO A 93 -1.79 14.01 15.07
N SER A 94 -1.94 12.98 15.91
CA SER A 94 -1.52 12.99 17.32
C SER A 94 0.00 13.02 17.55
N LEU A 95 0.80 12.68 16.53
CA LEU A 95 2.27 12.65 16.62
C LEU A 95 2.93 13.80 15.86
N THR A 96 2.13 14.77 15.43
CA THR A 96 2.66 15.95 14.78
C THR A 96 2.87 17.06 15.80
N THR A 97 4.11 17.54 15.89
CA THR A 97 4.43 18.71 16.69
C THR A 97 3.97 19.98 15.94
N PRO A 98 3.13 20.83 16.55
CA PRO A 98 2.78 22.11 15.94
C PRO A 98 4.04 22.96 15.81
N SER A 99 4.40 23.36 14.59
CA SER A 99 5.45 24.34 14.37
C SER A 99 4.87 25.74 14.64
N LEU A 100 5.19 26.31 15.80
CA LEU A 100 4.85 27.70 16.11
C LEU A 100 5.79 28.61 15.32
N GLN A 101 5.35 29.10 14.16
CA GLN A 101 6.03 30.20 13.47
C GLN A 101 5.58 31.53 14.08
N LEU A 102 6.43 32.10 14.92
CA LEU A 102 6.28 33.47 15.44
C LEU A 102 6.88 34.45 14.43
N THR A 103 6.06 34.98 13.52
CA THR A 103 6.47 36.09 12.66
C THR A 103 6.22 37.41 13.39
N THR A 104 7.26 38.03 13.91
CA THR A 104 7.20 39.41 14.40
C THR A 104 7.34 40.38 13.21
N GLY A 105 6.45 41.37 13.13
CA GLY A 105 6.44 42.42 12.09
C GLY A 105 7.73 43.25 12.00
N PRO A 106 7.81 44.21 11.05
CA PRO A 106 9.01 44.56 10.30
C PRO A 106 10.11 45.36 11.04
N PHE A 107 10.20 45.32 12.37
CA PHE A 107 11.15 46.18 13.10
C PHE A 107 12.05 45.53 14.15
N PHE A 108 12.00 44.21 14.40
CA PHE A 108 12.99 43.60 15.29
C PHE A 108 13.29 42.14 14.94
N ASN A 109 14.55 41.86 14.62
CA ASN A 109 15.08 40.52 14.39
C ASN A 109 15.72 40.06 15.71
N ILE A 110 14.98 39.31 16.55
CA ILE A 110 15.54 38.72 17.78
C ILE A 110 15.93 37.28 17.47
N SER A 111 17.23 37.01 17.33
CA SER A 111 17.76 35.66 17.42
C SER A 111 17.98 35.31 18.89
N LEU A 112 17.15 34.42 19.44
CA LEU A 112 17.40 33.86 20.76
C LEU A 112 18.39 32.70 20.63
N ASN A 113 19.68 33.01 20.77
CA ASN A 113 20.68 32.03 21.17
C ASN A 113 20.63 31.93 22.71
N THR A 114 20.48 30.73 23.24
CA THR A 114 20.42 30.50 24.69
C THR A 114 21.77 30.82 25.31
N THR A 115 21.92 31.99 25.92
CA THR A 115 22.72 32.31 27.12
C THR A 115 22.68 33.82 27.41
N ALA A 116 22.52 34.15 28.68
CA ALA A 116 22.58 35.48 29.33
C ALA A 116 21.27 36.30 29.45
N LEU A 117 21.00 36.63 30.72
CA LEU A 117 19.98 37.53 31.24
C LEU A 117 20.33 39.00 30.91
N SER A 118 19.35 39.81 30.52
CA SER A 118 19.29 41.23 30.91
C SER A 118 17.91 41.83 30.59
N TYR A 119 17.25 42.36 31.62
CA TYR A 119 16.03 43.17 31.52
C TYR A 119 16.38 44.61 31.14
N SER A 120 15.63 45.21 30.22
CA SER A 120 15.34 46.65 30.25
C SER A 120 14.04 46.94 29.51
N SER A 121 13.01 47.27 30.28
CA SER A 121 11.73 47.78 29.81
C SER A 121 11.84 49.24 29.39
N LEU A 122 11.35 49.59 28.20
CA LEU A 122 10.78 50.92 27.96
C LEU A 122 9.47 50.74 27.20
N ALA A 123 8.37 51.00 27.91
CA ALA A 123 7.03 50.98 27.37
C ALA A 123 6.83 52.18 26.44
N THR A 124 6.57 51.93 25.16
CA THR A 124 5.90 52.89 24.28
C THR A 124 4.75 52.15 23.63
N ALA A 125 3.54 52.63 23.89
CA ALA A 125 2.30 51.99 23.49
C ALA A 125 2.15 51.98 21.97
N SER A 126 2.40 50.83 21.35
CA SER A 126 1.80 50.42 20.09
C SER A 126 1.42 48.96 20.22
N GLN A 127 0.14 48.63 20.01
CA GLN A 127 -0.37 47.28 20.14
C GLN A 127 0.36 46.36 19.15
N SER A 128 1.37 45.62 19.62
CA SER A 128 1.97 44.52 18.88
C SER A 128 1.00 43.35 18.87
N PHE A 129 0.16 43.28 17.84
CA PHE A 129 -0.67 42.12 17.60
C PHE A 129 0.22 40.96 17.17
N ILE A 130 0.36 39.94 18.02
CA ILE A 130 0.97 38.67 17.62
C ILE A 130 -0.07 37.95 16.76
N LEU A 131 0.14 37.94 15.44
CA LEU A 131 -0.56 37.01 14.57
C LEU A 131 0.03 35.62 14.79
N VAL A 132 -0.59 34.85 15.67
CA VAL A 132 -0.41 33.39 15.68
C VAL A 132 -1.19 32.87 14.48
N SER A 133 -0.56 32.83 13.30
CA SER A 133 -1.09 32.02 12.22
C SER A 133 -0.76 30.57 12.54
N SER A 134 -1.68 29.89 13.21
CA SER A 134 -1.73 28.44 13.19
C SER A 134 -2.07 28.04 11.75
N ASP A 135 -1.05 27.85 10.90
CA ASP A 135 -1.27 27.18 9.64
C ASP A 135 -1.66 25.74 9.99
N PRO A 136 -2.93 25.30 9.77
CA PRO A 136 -3.35 23.94 10.08
C PRO A 136 -2.63 22.90 9.20
N LEU A 137 -1.83 23.38 8.24
CA LEU A 137 -1.13 22.62 7.21
C LEU A 137 0.40 22.55 7.43
N ALA A 138 0.95 23.21 8.46
CA ALA A 138 2.38 23.18 8.77
C ALA A 138 2.69 22.13 9.86
N VAL A 139 2.28 20.90 9.54
CA VAL A 139 2.34 19.71 10.37
C VAL A 139 3.61 18.96 9.97
N THR A 140 4.74 19.24 10.62
CA THR A 140 6.02 18.58 10.30
C THR A 140 6.15 17.27 11.08
N PRO A 141 6.28 16.11 10.41
CA PRO A 141 6.47 14.84 11.09
C PRO A 141 7.80 14.80 11.83
N HIS A 142 7.87 14.01 12.91
CA HIS A 142 9.10 13.86 13.69
C HIS A 142 10.26 13.37 12.80
N PRO A 143 11.46 13.97 12.89
CA PRO A 143 12.58 13.69 11.98
C PRO A 143 13.03 12.22 11.98
N ALA A 144 12.79 11.49 13.09
CA ALA A 144 13.08 10.06 13.19
C ALA A 144 12.36 9.22 12.11
N PHE A 145 11.13 9.55 11.73
CA PHE A 145 10.39 8.81 10.71
C PHE A 145 11.01 8.98 9.33
N LEU A 146 11.51 10.19 9.02
CA LEU A 146 12.25 10.46 7.79
C LEU A 146 13.55 9.65 7.73
N TYR A 147 14.29 9.57 8.84
CA TYR A 147 15.51 8.76 8.91
C TYR A 147 15.24 7.26 8.66
N ILE A 148 14.19 6.72 9.28
CA ILE A 148 13.75 5.34 9.09
C ILE A 148 13.38 5.09 7.61
N GLU A 149 12.59 5.98 7.01
CA GLU A 149 12.21 5.87 5.60
C GLU A 149 13.44 5.91 4.69
N PHE A 150 14.39 6.79 4.96
CA PHE A 150 15.62 6.91 4.19
C PHE A 150 16.46 5.63 4.24
N VAL A 151 16.71 5.10 5.45
CA VAL A 151 17.48 3.86 5.63
C VAL A 151 16.79 2.67 4.96
N CYS A 152 15.47 2.54 5.08
CA CYS A 152 14.73 1.47 4.41
C CYS A 152 14.76 1.60 2.89
N ASN A 153 14.67 2.83 2.35
CA ASN A 153 14.75 3.06 0.90
C ASN A 153 16.14 2.76 0.35
N ILE A 154 17.21 3.05 1.09
CA ILE A 154 18.58 2.63 0.72
C ILE A 154 18.64 1.11 0.59
N TRP A 155 18.10 0.37 1.57
CA TRP A 155 18.06 -1.09 1.51
C TRP A 155 17.27 -1.60 0.29
N PHE A 156 16.09 -1.03 0.01
CA PHE A 156 15.29 -1.43 -1.15
C PHE A 156 15.97 -1.11 -2.48
N LEU A 157 16.62 0.04 -2.59
CA LEU A 157 17.40 0.40 -3.76
C LEU A 157 18.57 -0.57 -3.95
N PHE A 158 19.26 -0.92 -2.86
CA PHE A 158 20.35 -1.90 -2.89
C PHE A 158 19.87 -3.28 -3.39
N GLU A 159 18.77 -3.81 -2.84
CA GLU A 159 18.17 -5.05 -3.33
C GLU A 159 17.80 -4.97 -4.81
N PHE A 160 17.20 -3.85 -5.23
CA PHE A 160 16.80 -3.63 -6.62
C PHE A 160 18.01 -3.61 -7.56
N ILE A 161 19.07 -2.88 -7.20
CA ILE A 161 20.30 -2.80 -8.01
C ILE A 161 20.94 -4.18 -8.15
N ILE A 162 21.07 -4.94 -7.05
CA ILE A 162 21.64 -6.29 -7.13
C ILE A 162 20.83 -7.17 -8.07
N ARG A 163 19.50 -7.20 -7.92
CA ARG A 163 18.64 -7.98 -8.82
C ARG A 163 18.77 -7.54 -10.27
N LEU A 164 18.91 -6.25 -10.52
CA LEU A 164 19.12 -5.70 -11.86
C LEU A 164 20.44 -6.19 -12.48
N THR A 165 21.52 -6.25 -11.70
CA THR A 165 22.84 -6.72 -12.19
C THR A 165 22.91 -8.21 -12.49
N VAL A 166 22.07 -9.00 -11.81
CA VAL A 166 22.13 -10.47 -11.88
C VAL A 166 21.13 -11.04 -12.87
N THR A 167 20.13 -10.28 -13.29
CA THR A 167 19.10 -10.75 -14.22
C THR A 167 19.58 -10.76 -15.67
N ASP A 168 19.23 -11.79 -16.45
CA ASP A 168 19.60 -11.93 -17.87
C ASP A 168 18.84 -10.99 -18.81
N SER A 169 17.57 -10.71 -18.52
CA SER A 169 16.70 -9.90 -19.37
C SER A 169 16.19 -8.66 -18.65
N LEU A 170 16.78 -7.50 -18.92
CA LEU A 170 16.40 -6.23 -18.29
C LEU A 170 14.94 -5.85 -18.58
N ILE A 171 14.48 -5.97 -19.82
CA ILE A 171 13.10 -5.59 -20.20
C ILE A 171 12.07 -6.55 -19.58
N GLY A 172 12.36 -7.86 -19.58
CA GLY A 172 11.51 -8.86 -18.93
C GLY A 172 11.42 -8.61 -17.42
N PHE A 173 12.55 -8.31 -16.79
CA PHE A 173 12.64 -7.96 -15.39
C PHE A 173 11.82 -6.70 -15.05
N LEU A 174 12.01 -5.61 -15.80
CA LEU A 174 11.32 -4.33 -15.56
C LEU A 174 9.80 -4.41 -15.80
N ARG A 175 9.34 -5.33 -16.66
CA ARG A 175 7.91 -5.52 -16.97
C ARG A 175 7.18 -6.42 -15.97
N SER A 176 7.90 -7.11 -15.08
CA SER A 176 7.29 -7.92 -14.02
C SER A 176 6.51 -7.03 -13.04
N PRO A 177 5.25 -7.36 -12.68
CA PRO A 177 4.40 -6.50 -11.86
C PRO A 177 4.99 -6.22 -10.47
N LEU A 178 5.66 -7.20 -9.86
CA LEU A 178 6.31 -7.02 -8.56
C LEU A 178 7.52 -6.07 -8.65
N ASN A 179 8.29 -6.16 -9.73
CA ASN A 179 9.43 -5.26 -9.95
C ASN A 179 8.98 -3.85 -10.31
N LEU A 180 7.85 -3.70 -11.01
CA LEU A 180 7.25 -2.39 -11.30
C LEU A 180 6.83 -1.67 -10.01
N ILE A 181 6.25 -2.39 -9.05
CA ILE A 181 5.91 -1.86 -7.73
C ILE A 181 7.17 -1.43 -6.98
N GLU A 182 8.25 -2.21 -7.02
CA GLU A 182 9.54 -1.85 -6.41
C GLU A 182 10.10 -0.55 -7.01
N ILE A 183 10.07 -0.40 -8.34
CA ILE A 183 10.52 0.82 -9.04
C ILE A 183 9.65 2.01 -8.66
N ALA A 184 8.33 1.85 -8.71
CA ALA A 184 7.39 2.92 -8.38
C ALA A 184 7.58 3.40 -6.93
N ALA A 185 7.81 2.49 -5.99
CA ALA A 185 8.06 2.81 -4.59
C ALA A 185 9.35 3.63 -4.42
N VAL A 186 10.45 3.21 -5.06
CA VAL A 186 11.72 3.95 -5.05
C VAL A 186 11.53 5.34 -5.66
N ILE A 187 10.90 5.44 -6.85
CA ILE A 187 10.65 6.71 -7.52
C ILE A 187 9.81 7.65 -6.65
N SER A 188 8.77 7.15 -5.98
CA SER A 188 7.90 7.98 -5.14
C SER A 188 8.67 8.73 -4.05
N PHE A 189 9.70 8.11 -3.46
CA PHE A 189 10.55 8.74 -2.45
C PHE A 189 11.43 9.85 -3.05
N TYR A 190 12.08 9.59 -4.18
CA TYR A 190 12.93 10.58 -4.84
C TYR A 190 12.13 11.77 -5.37
N VAL A 191 10.90 11.54 -5.87
CA VAL A 191 10.00 12.62 -6.30
C VAL A 191 9.65 13.53 -5.11
N GLU A 192 9.31 12.98 -3.94
CA GLU A 192 9.03 13.78 -2.75
C GLU A 192 10.22 14.62 -2.30
N VAL A 193 11.41 14.02 -2.26
CA VAL A 193 12.65 14.75 -1.91
C VAL A 193 12.94 15.85 -2.93
N PHE A 194 12.84 15.54 -4.23
CA PHE A 194 13.07 16.50 -5.30
C PHE A 194 12.09 17.68 -5.26
N VAL A 195 10.82 17.41 -5.04
CA VAL A 195 9.79 18.46 -4.93
C VAL A 195 10.03 19.31 -3.69
N THR A 196 10.38 18.71 -2.55
CA THR A 196 10.65 19.45 -1.31
C THR A 196 11.85 20.39 -1.47
N LEU A 197 12.97 19.90 -2.03
CA LEU A 197 14.19 20.69 -2.26
C LEU A 197 14.03 21.74 -3.37
N GLY A 198 13.26 21.42 -4.42
CA GLY A 198 13.01 22.32 -5.53
C GLY A 198 12.15 23.52 -5.14
N LEU A 199 11.18 23.31 -4.23
CA LEU A 199 10.29 24.36 -3.73
C LEU A 199 10.96 25.27 -2.69
N GLU A 200 11.94 24.78 -1.93
CA GLU A 200 12.71 25.57 -0.95
C GLU A 200 13.60 26.65 -1.63
N ASN A 201 14.04 26.40 -2.86
CA ASN A 201 14.83 27.36 -3.64
C ASN A 201 14.00 28.53 -4.21
N GLN A 202 12.65 28.46 -4.20
CA GLN A 202 11.79 29.60 -4.56
C GLN A 202 11.28 30.32 -3.29
N HIS A 203 12.09 31.26 -2.80
CA HIS A 203 11.78 32.10 -1.63
C HIS A 203 10.58 33.07 -1.78
N SER A 204 9.79 33.00 -2.86
CA SER A 204 8.85 34.09 -3.21
C SER A 204 7.39 33.67 -3.41
N SER A 205 7.05 32.38 -3.36
CA SER A 205 5.65 31.93 -3.50
C SER A 205 5.42 30.64 -2.71
N PRO A 206 4.30 30.50 -1.99
CA PRO A 206 3.93 29.20 -1.44
C PRO A 206 3.81 28.19 -2.58
N PRO A 207 4.27 26.94 -2.37
CA PRO A 207 4.17 25.91 -3.40
C PRO A 207 2.70 25.73 -3.81
N PRO A 208 2.41 25.51 -5.11
CA PRO A 208 1.04 25.35 -5.57
C PRO A 208 0.39 24.21 -4.78
N LEU A 209 -0.77 24.47 -4.18
CA LEU A 209 -1.52 23.52 -3.34
C LEU A 209 -1.65 22.14 -4.01
N ILE A 210 -1.82 22.17 -5.34
CA ILE A 210 -1.92 20.99 -6.22
C ILE A 210 -0.66 20.10 -6.14
N ALA A 211 0.54 20.69 -6.08
CA ALA A 211 1.79 19.93 -5.98
C ALA A 211 1.94 19.26 -4.61
N LYS A 212 1.52 19.92 -3.53
CA LYS A 212 1.48 19.30 -2.18
C LYS A 212 0.50 18.12 -2.15
N CYS A 213 -0.74 18.32 -2.62
CA CYS A 213 -1.72 17.24 -2.70
C CYS A 213 -1.26 16.08 -3.60
N ALA A 214 -0.56 16.38 -4.71
CA ALA A 214 -0.03 15.36 -5.60
C ALA A 214 1.07 14.51 -4.93
N VAL A 215 1.98 15.13 -4.17
CA VAL A 215 3.01 14.41 -3.40
C VAL A 215 2.39 13.55 -2.30
N GLU A 216 1.36 14.06 -1.61
CA GLU A 216 0.60 13.28 -0.63
C GLU A 216 -0.09 12.07 -1.28
N LEU A 217 -0.70 12.24 -2.45
CA LEU A 217 -1.32 11.14 -3.18
C LEU A 217 -0.27 10.11 -3.67
N LEU A 218 0.88 10.59 -4.17
CA LEU A 218 2.00 9.73 -4.57
C LEU A 218 2.57 8.92 -3.40
N SER A 219 2.36 9.36 -2.17
CA SER A 219 2.78 8.61 -0.98
C SER A 219 2.03 7.29 -0.80
N ILE A 220 0.85 7.10 -1.41
CA ILE A 220 0.14 5.81 -1.43
C ILE A 220 0.97 4.72 -2.12
N VAL A 221 1.81 5.09 -3.11
CA VAL A 221 2.72 4.16 -3.78
C VAL A 221 3.67 3.49 -2.79
N ARG A 222 3.98 4.15 -1.66
CA ARG A 222 4.80 3.56 -0.59
C ARG A 222 4.11 2.38 0.08
N VAL A 223 2.77 2.40 0.21
CA VAL A 223 2.00 1.27 0.76
C VAL A 223 2.09 0.05 -0.15
N MET A 224 2.20 0.26 -1.47
CA MET A 224 2.32 -0.83 -2.44
C MET A 224 3.55 -1.71 -2.19
N ARG A 225 4.60 -1.24 -1.50
CA ARG A 225 5.73 -2.11 -1.13
C ARG A 225 5.34 -3.27 -0.19
N LEU A 226 4.15 -3.25 0.41
CA LEU A 226 3.57 -4.43 1.06
C LEU A 226 3.45 -5.62 0.11
N PHE A 227 3.20 -5.37 -1.18
CA PHE A 227 3.19 -6.44 -2.19
C PHE A 227 4.58 -7.07 -2.40
N LYS A 228 5.67 -6.43 -1.97
CA LYS A 228 7.01 -7.04 -1.95
C LYS A 228 7.05 -8.27 -1.04
N LEU A 229 6.21 -8.30 0.00
CA LEU A 229 6.08 -9.45 0.92
C LEU A 229 5.65 -10.73 0.20
N THR A 230 4.97 -10.62 -0.95
CA THR A 230 4.57 -11.78 -1.77
C THR A 230 5.78 -12.59 -2.27
N ARG A 231 6.96 -11.96 -2.42
CA ARG A 231 8.19 -12.66 -2.82
C ARG A 231 8.77 -13.51 -1.68
N TYR A 232 8.62 -13.06 -0.43
CA TYR A 232 9.24 -13.69 0.73
C TYR A 232 8.31 -14.68 1.45
N ILE A 233 7.00 -14.44 1.41
CA ILE A 233 5.99 -15.27 2.07
C ILE A 233 5.30 -16.15 1.04
N SER A 234 5.65 -17.44 1.01
CA SER A 234 5.04 -18.44 0.12
C SER A 234 3.51 -18.51 0.28
N GLY A 235 2.99 -18.28 1.49
CA GLY A 235 1.55 -18.25 1.76
C GLY A 235 0.78 -17.20 0.93
N LEU A 236 1.38 -16.04 0.64
CA LEU A 236 0.75 -15.04 -0.23
C LEU A 236 0.69 -15.51 -1.69
N LYS A 237 1.72 -16.23 -2.16
CA LYS A 237 1.70 -16.83 -3.50
C LYS A 237 0.59 -17.88 -3.61
N ILE A 238 0.48 -18.76 -2.61
CA ILE A 238 -0.57 -19.80 -2.55
C ILE A 238 -1.95 -19.13 -2.55
N LEU A 239 -2.17 -18.09 -1.73
CA LEU A 239 -3.43 -17.35 -1.70
C LEU A 239 -3.78 -16.76 -3.08
N ILE A 240 -2.81 -16.17 -3.78
CA ILE A 240 -3.02 -15.63 -5.14
C ILE A 240 -3.39 -16.76 -6.12
N LEU A 241 -2.74 -17.92 -6.02
CA LEU A 241 -3.03 -19.09 -6.85
C LEU A 241 -4.44 -19.63 -6.58
N THR A 242 -4.81 -19.77 -5.30
CA THR A 242 -6.16 -20.19 -4.90
C THR A 242 -7.20 -19.19 -5.40
N PHE A 243 -6.96 -17.89 -5.24
CA PHE A 243 -7.87 -16.85 -5.75
C PHE A 243 -8.00 -16.92 -7.27
N LYS A 244 -6.90 -17.14 -7.99
CA LYS A 244 -6.91 -17.28 -9.45
C LYS A 244 -7.69 -18.53 -9.90
N ALA A 245 -7.54 -19.64 -9.20
CA ALA A 245 -8.28 -20.87 -9.48
C ALA A 245 -9.79 -20.69 -9.23
N SER A 246 -10.16 -20.00 -8.15
CA SER A 246 -11.55 -19.72 -7.79
C SER A 246 -12.11 -18.44 -8.43
N ALA A 247 -11.34 -17.73 -9.26
CA ALA A 247 -11.70 -16.41 -9.78
C ALA A 247 -12.99 -16.42 -10.61
N LYS A 248 -13.25 -17.51 -11.34
CA LYS A 248 -14.46 -17.65 -12.16
C LYS A 248 -15.71 -17.71 -11.27
N GLU A 249 -15.68 -18.56 -10.25
CA GLU A 249 -16.80 -18.73 -9.31
C GLU A 249 -16.98 -17.48 -8.45
N LEU A 250 -15.89 -16.89 -7.97
CA LEU A 250 -15.91 -15.64 -7.22
C LEU A 250 -16.43 -14.46 -8.05
N SER A 251 -16.05 -14.37 -9.33
CA SER A 251 -16.52 -13.29 -10.22
C SER A 251 -18.03 -13.38 -10.44
N LEU A 252 -18.59 -14.58 -10.51
CA LEU A 252 -20.03 -14.80 -10.63
C LEU A 252 -20.77 -14.40 -9.34
N LEU A 253 -20.21 -14.76 -8.17
CA LEU A 253 -20.72 -14.31 -6.87
C LEU A 253 -20.75 -12.78 -6.76
N VAL A 254 -19.64 -12.11 -7.10
CA VAL A 254 -19.55 -10.64 -7.08
C VAL A 254 -20.54 -9.99 -8.04
N PHE A 255 -20.78 -10.61 -9.21
CA PHE A 255 -21.78 -10.13 -10.17
C PHE A 255 -23.19 -10.15 -9.59
N PHE A 256 -23.63 -11.26 -8.99
CA PHE A 256 -24.94 -11.33 -8.34
C PHE A 256 -25.06 -10.38 -7.15
N LEU A 257 -24.01 -10.28 -6.33
CA LEU A 257 -23.97 -9.34 -5.21
C LEU A 257 -24.17 -7.90 -5.69
N MET A 258 -23.53 -7.48 -6.79
CA MET A 258 -23.71 -6.14 -7.37
C MET A 258 -25.15 -5.88 -7.84
N VAL A 259 -25.80 -6.87 -8.48
CA VAL A 259 -27.20 -6.75 -8.89
C VAL A 259 -28.10 -6.55 -7.68
N PHE A 260 -27.91 -7.34 -6.61
CA PHE A 260 -28.70 -7.20 -5.39
C PHE A 260 -28.44 -5.89 -4.66
N ILE A 261 -27.19 -5.42 -4.58
CA ILE A 261 -26.84 -4.12 -3.98
C ILE A 261 -27.63 -2.99 -4.67
N VAL A 262 -27.66 -2.96 -6.00
CA VAL A 262 -28.40 -1.93 -6.75
C VAL A 262 -29.91 -2.07 -6.55
N LEU A 263 -30.44 -3.29 -6.57
CA LEU A 263 -31.86 -3.57 -6.36
C LEU A 263 -32.34 -3.13 -4.98
N PHE A 264 -31.65 -3.52 -3.91
CA PHE A 264 -32.05 -3.18 -2.54
C PHE A 264 -31.83 -1.70 -2.23
N ALA A 265 -30.78 -1.07 -2.78
CA ALA A 265 -30.60 0.38 -2.68
C ALA A 265 -31.77 1.16 -3.32
N ALA A 266 -32.28 0.71 -4.46
CA ALA A 266 -33.45 1.32 -5.08
C ALA A 266 -34.72 1.08 -4.26
N LEU A 267 -34.93 -0.15 -3.77
CA LEU A 267 -36.11 -0.49 -2.95
C LEU A 267 -36.18 0.32 -1.66
N VAL A 268 -35.08 0.40 -0.90
CA VAL A 268 -35.06 1.16 0.37
C VAL A 268 -35.24 2.66 0.11
N PHE A 269 -34.66 3.19 -0.96
CA PHE A 269 -34.84 4.59 -1.36
C PHE A 269 -36.32 4.91 -1.64
N TYR A 270 -37.01 4.07 -2.42
CA TYR A 270 -38.43 4.30 -2.68
C TYR A 270 -39.30 4.06 -1.43
N ALA A 271 -39.00 3.05 -0.62
CA ALA A 271 -39.74 2.76 0.61
C ALA A 271 -39.65 3.90 1.64
N GLU A 272 -38.47 4.49 1.83
CA GLU A 272 -38.27 5.62 2.75
C GLU A 272 -38.82 6.92 2.17
N ARG A 273 -38.76 7.13 0.85
CA ARG A 273 -39.35 8.30 0.19
C ARG A 273 -40.87 8.35 0.30
N LEU A 274 -41.53 7.20 0.40
CA LEU A 274 -42.99 7.10 0.60
C LEU A 274 -43.41 7.48 2.03
N SER A 275 -42.47 7.56 2.98
CA SER A 275 -42.75 7.83 4.38
C SER A 275 -42.56 9.31 4.70
N LEU A 276 -43.51 9.96 5.39
CA LEU A 276 -43.44 11.39 5.76
C LEU A 276 -42.45 11.68 6.92
N SER A 277 -41.45 10.83 7.13
CA SER A 277 -40.50 10.99 8.24
C SER A 277 -39.56 12.17 7.99
N PRO A 278 -39.45 13.15 8.92
CA PRO A 278 -38.56 14.31 8.76
C PRO A 278 -37.06 13.95 8.71
N ALA A 279 -36.69 12.77 9.25
CA ALA A 279 -35.32 12.30 9.33
C ALA A 279 -35.08 11.16 8.33
N ASN A 280 -35.10 11.44 7.03
CA ASN A 280 -34.79 10.44 6.00
C ASN A 280 -33.31 10.49 5.62
N ASP A 281 -32.59 9.39 5.88
CA ASP A 281 -31.16 9.28 5.57
C ASP A 281 -30.92 8.91 4.10
N PHE A 282 -31.93 8.37 3.40
CA PHE A 282 -31.86 7.89 2.02
C PHE A 282 -32.24 8.99 1.01
N THR A 283 -31.38 9.99 0.87
CA THR A 283 -31.62 11.14 -0.03
C THR A 283 -31.39 10.85 -1.52
N SER A 284 -30.56 9.85 -1.84
CA SER A 284 -30.30 9.42 -3.22
C SER A 284 -29.97 7.93 -3.30
N ILE A 285 -30.15 7.32 -4.47
CA ILE A 285 -29.83 5.90 -4.70
C ILE A 285 -28.35 5.60 -4.41
N PRO A 286 -27.35 6.41 -4.82
CA PRO A 286 -25.95 6.17 -4.47
C PRO A 286 -25.67 6.14 -2.96
N ILE A 287 -26.39 6.93 -2.17
CA ILE A 287 -26.30 6.89 -0.71
C ILE A 287 -26.94 5.59 -0.17
N GLY A 288 -28.04 5.12 -0.79
CA GLY A 288 -28.60 3.79 -0.53
C GLY A 288 -27.66 2.64 -0.90
N LEU A 289 -26.77 2.79 -1.90
CA LEU A 289 -25.76 1.78 -2.24
C LEU A 289 -24.77 1.56 -1.10
N TRP A 290 -24.33 2.62 -0.40
CA TRP A 290 -23.48 2.50 0.78
C TRP A 290 -24.15 1.64 1.86
N TRP A 291 -25.40 1.95 2.20
CA TRP A 291 -26.18 1.15 3.15
C TRP A 291 -26.36 -0.30 2.68
N ALA A 292 -26.68 -0.52 1.41
CA ALA A 292 -26.87 -1.86 0.86
C ALA A 292 -25.57 -2.69 0.90
N ILE A 293 -24.42 -2.08 0.59
CA ILE A 293 -23.10 -2.72 0.70
C ILE A 293 -22.83 -3.12 2.16
N VAL A 294 -22.98 -2.20 3.10
CA VAL A 294 -22.73 -2.43 4.53
C VAL A 294 -23.67 -3.49 5.12
N THR A 295 -24.91 -3.54 4.65
CA THR A 295 -25.93 -4.51 5.11
C THR A 295 -25.71 -5.88 4.48
N MET A 296 -25.48 -5.97 3.17
CA MET A 296 -25.24 -7.25 2.48
C MET A 296 -23.90 -7.89 2.87
N THR A 297 -22.91 -7.09 3.28
CA THR A 297 -21.64 -7.60 3.84
C THR A 297 -21.74 -7.90 5.34
N THR A 298 -22.92 -7.75 5.96
CA THR A 298 -23.17 -7.97 7.39
C THR A 298 -22.34 -7.11 8.34
N VAL A 299 -21.73 -6.03 7.84
CA VAL A 299 -20.92 -5.09 8.65
C VAL A 299 -21.82 -4.28 9.59
N GLY A 300 -22.92 -3.72 9.05
CA GLY A 300 -23.94 -3.06 9.84
C GLY A 300 -23.45 -1.91 10.74
N TYR A 301 -22.76 -0.90 10.19
CA TYR A 301 -22.25 0.25 10.96
C TYR A 301 -23.33 1.01 11.75
N GLY A 302 -24.58 1.00 11.27
CA GLY A 302 -25.71 1.65 11.93
C GLY A 302 -25.76 3.17 11.76
N ASP A 303 -24.91 3.73 10.89
CA ASP A 303 -24.91 5.14 10.47
C ASP A 303 -26.16 5.49 9.64
N MET A 304 -26.71 4.51 8.93
CA MET A 304 -27.93 4.62 8.15
C MET A 304 -28.85 3.44 8.42
N ALA A 305 -30.14 3.69 8.64
CA ALA A 305 -31.13 2.63 8.82
C ALA A 305 -32.53 3.07 8.36
N PRO A 306 -33.30 2.17 7.71
CA PRO A 306 -34.66 2.48 7.33
C PRO A 306 -35.56 2.66 8.57
N LYS A 307 -36.35 3.72 8.56
CA LYS A 307 -37.24 4.10 9.66
C LYS A 307 -38.68 3.71 9.36
N SER A 308 -39.04 3.63 8.08
CA SER A 308 -40.32 3.14 7.58
C SER A 308 -40.54 1.66 7.88
N TYR A 309 -41.80 1.26 8.06
CA TYR A 309 -42.17 -0.16 8.12
C TYR A 309 -41.78 -0.90 6.83
N ALA A 310 -42.08 -0.33 5.67
CA ALA A 310 -41.71 -0.91 4.38
C ALA A 310 -40.18 -0.99 4.21
N GLY A 311 -39.44 0.02 4.70
CA GLY A 311 -37.98 0.01 4.68
C GLY A 311 -37.39 -1.07 5.60
N LYS A 312 -38.01 -1.33 6.75
CA LYS A 312 -37.61 -2.41 7.67
C LYS A 312 -37.86 -3.81 7.08
N ASP A 313 -38.94 -3.99 6.33
CA ASP A 313 -39.18 -5.24 5.59
C ASP A 313 -38.11 -5.45 4.52
N VAL A 314 -37.78 -4.40 3.75
CA VAL A 314 -36.69 -4.42 2.77
C VAL A 314 -35.36 -4.74 3.44
N CYS A 315 -35.07 -4.16 4.61
CA CYS A 315 -33.86 -4.45 5.41
C CYS A 315 -33.77 -5.94 5.77
N THR A 316 -34.88 -6.52 6.22
CA THR A 316 -34.95 -7.93 6.60
C THR A 316 -34.63 -8.85 5.41
N VAL A 317 -35.22 -8.57 4.24
CA VAL A 317 -34.93 -9.32 3.01
C VAL A 317 -33.48 -9.13 2.56
N THR A 318 -32.96 -7.90 2.65
CA THR A 318 -31.57 -7.56 2.27
C THR A 318 -30.57 -8.34 3.13
N LEU A 319 -30.82 -8.48 4.43
CA LEU A 319 -29.95 -9.22 5.35
C LEU A 319 -29.95 -10.73 5.12
N LEU A 320 -31.06 -11.31 4.67
CA LEU A 320 -31.18 -12.76 4.44
C LEU A 320 -30.60 -13.20 3.08
N THR A 321 -30.52 -12.30 2.11
CA THR A 321 -30.09 -12.62 0.73
C THR A 321 -28.64 -13.14 0.64
N PRO A 322 -27.63 -12.59 1.35
CA PRO A 322 -26.26 -13.11 1.34
C PRO A 322 -26.18 -14.56 1.83
N LEU A 323 -26.94 -14.91 2.89
CA LEU A 323 -26.98 -16.27 3.46
C LEU A 323 -27.60 -17.30 2.51
N ALA A 324 -28.55 -16.86 1.68
CA ALA A 324 -29.12 -17.71 0.64
C ALA A 324 -28.11 -17.97 -0.49
N CYS A 325 -27.33 -16.94 -0.87
CA CYS A 325 -26.31 -17.05 -1.92
C CYS A 325 -25.17 -18.00 -1.55
N GLU A 326 -24.82 -18.10 -0.26
CA GLU A 326 -23.75 -18.99 0.23
C GLU A 326 -24.16 -20.47 0.24
N ARG A 327 -25.46 -20.78 0.23
CA ARG A 327 -25.97 -22.16 0.29
C ARG A 327 -26.06 -22.85 -1.07
N GLU A 328 -25.98 -22.07 -2.16
CA GLU A 328 -26.16 -22.56 -3.55
C GLU A 328 -24.84 -22.71 -4.33
N THR A 329 -23.70 -22.36 -3.75
CA THR A 329 -22.35 -22.57 -4.31
C THR A 329 -21.66 -23.78 -3.69
#